data_AF-A0A139DIC3-F1
#
_entry.id   AF-A0A139DIC3-F1
#
_cell.length_a   1.000
_cell.length_b   1.000
_cell.length_c   1.000
_cell.angle_alpha   90.00
_cell.angle_beta   90.00
_cell.angle_gamma   90.00
#
_symmetry.space_group_name_H-M   'P 1'
#
loop_
_entity.id
_entity.type
_entity.pdbx_description
1 polymer ?
#
loop_
_entity_poly.entity_id
_entity_poly.type
_entity_poly.pdbx_seq_one_letter_code
_entity_poly.pdbx_strand_id
1 'polypeptide(L)'
;MNINLITALIGILAGAVGYWFATFSVQPILRFREIRARVHSEFIFYAQVINADNLNDEMKELHRERIRSNRKSSAELSAAYIELPGWYRRYLRWRGRRPEEAVKHLIGYSSTYDYDDAHGLEDKIKKALDLPREI
;
A
#
# COMPACT_ATOMS: atom_id res chain seq x y z
N MET A 1 -21.38 35.17 -29.84
CA MET A 1 -20.34 34.12 -29.72
C MET A 1 -20.78 32.93 -30.54
N ASN A 2 -20.00 32.51 -31.54
CA ASN A 2 -20.39 31.42 -32.44
C ASN A 2 -20.54 30.10 -31.66
N ILE A 3 -21.65 29.40 -31.84
CA ILE A 3 -21.97 28.12 -31.18
C ILE A 3 -20.82 27.12 -31.38
N ASN A 4 -20.23 27.07 -32.58
CA ASN A 4 -19.09 26.23 -32.91
C ASN A 4 -17.87 26.48 -32.00
N LEU A 5 -17.63 27.73 -31.62
CA LEU A 5 -16.51 28.11 -30.76
C LEU A 5 -16.76 27.67 -29.30
N ILE A 6 -18.02 27.74 -28.86
CA ILE A 6 -18.45 27.24 -27.53
C ILE A 6 -18.30 25.73 -27.46
N THR A 7 -18.77 25.00 -28.48
CA THR A 7 -18.65 23.54 -28.56
C THR A 7 -17.19 23.09 -28.57
N ALA A 8 -16.34 23.77 -29.34
CA ALA A 8 -14.90 23.50 -29.36
C ALA A 8 -14.27 23.73 -27.98
N LEU A 9 -14.61 24.84 -27.31
CA LEU A 9 -14.10 25.15 -25.97
C LEU A 9 -14.54 24.10 -24.93
N ILE A 10 -15.80 23.65 -24.97
CA ILE A 10 -16.30 22.58 -24.10
C ILE A 10 -15.52 21.29 -24.33
N GLY A 11 -15.25 20.91 -25.59
CA GLY A 11 -14.46 19.73 -25.92
C GLY A 11 -13.03 19.79 -25.35
N ILE A 12 -12.36 20.94 -25.49
CA ILE A 12 -11.02 21.15 -24.95
C ILE A 12 -11.02 21.07 -23.42
N LEU A 13 -11.97 21.74 -22.76
CA LEU A 13 -12.08 21.72 -21.30
C LEU A 13 -12.40 20.31 -20.79
N ALA A 14 -13.31 19.59 -21.45
CA ALA A 14 -13.64 18.22 -21.09
C ALA A 14 -12.41 17.30 -21.23
N GLY A 15 -11.64 17.44 -22.31
CA GLY A 15 -10.39 16.71 -22.51
C GLY A 15 -9.35 17.02 -21.44
N ALA A 16 -9.15 18.30 -21.12
CA ALA A 16 -8.21 18.74 -20.09
C ALA A 16 -8.59 18.22 -18.69
N VAL A 17 -9.88 18.32 -18.33
CA VAL A 17 -10.40 17.79 -17.06
C VAL A 17 -10.29 16.27 -17.00
N GLY A 18 -10.57 15.58 -18.12
CA GLY A 18 -10.43 14.13 -18.22
C GLY A 18 -8.98 13.67 -18.01
N TYR A 19 -8.03 14.31 -18.69
CA TYR A 19 -6.61 14.05 -18.51
C TYR A 19 -6.15 14.36 -17.07
N TRP A 20 -6.57 15.49 -16.50
CA TRP A 20 -6.27 15.85 -15.12
C TRP A 20 -6.78 14.78 -14.14
N PHE A 21 -8.02 14.32 -14.32
CA PHE A 21 -8.60 13.30 -13.47
C PHE A 21 -7.88 11.96 -13.58
N ALA A 22 -7.55 11.52 -14.80
CA ALA A 22 -6.81 10.28 -15.02
C ALA A 22 -5.42 10.33 -14.34
N THR A 23 -4.66 11.39 -14.60
CA THR A 23 -3.28 11.53 -14.12
C THR A 23 -3.20 11.76 -12.62
N PHE A 24 -4.05 12.63 -12.05
CA PHE A 24 -3.93 13.02 -10.64
C PHE A 24 -4.85 12.25 -9.70
N SER A 25 -5.87 11.55 -10.21
CA SER A 25 -6.73 10.71 -9.37
C SER A 25 -6.54 9.23 -9.62
N VAL A 26 -6.64 8.78 -10.87
CA VAL A 26 -6.64 7.33 -11.16
C VAL A 26 -5.26 6.72 -10.94
N GLN A 27 -4.19 7.33 -11.45
CA GLN A 27 -2.84 6.77 -11.34
C GLN A 27 -2.35 6.62 -9.88
N PRO A 28 -2.48 7.62 -8.98
CA PRO A 28 -2.14 7.45 -7.56
C PRO A 28 -2.95 6.34 -6.87
N ILE A 29 -4.24 6.21 -7.21
CA ILE A 29 -5.11 5.15 -6.66
C ILE A 29 -4.61 3.77 -7.10
N LEU A 30 -4.25 3.61 -8.37
CA LEU A 30 -3.72 2.35 -8.88
C LEU A 30 -2.39 1.99 -8.20
N ARG A 31 -1.46 2.94 -8.09
CA ARG A 31 -0.18 2.76 -7.39
C ARG A 31 -0.37 2.33 -5.95
N PHE A 32 -1.27 3.00 -5.21
CA PHE A 32 -1.60 2.62 -3.84
C PHE A 32 -2.16 1.19 -3.76
N ARG A 33 -3.05 0.81 -4.68
CA ARG A 33 -3.63 -0.55 -4.72
C ARG A 33 -2.58 -1.62 -5.03
N GLU A 34 -1.64 -1.32 -5.93
CA GLU A 34 -0.53 -2.20 -6.27
C GLU A 34 0.36 -2.45 -5.04
N ILE A 35 0.78 -1.38 -4.35
CA ILE A 35 1.63 -1.51 -3.15
C ILE A 35 0.89 -2.27 -2.05
N ARG A 36 -0.41 -2.03 -1.86
CA ARG A 36 -1.23 -2.79 -0.92
C ARG A 36 -1.26 -4.29 -1.25
N ALA A 37 -1.38 -4.64 -2.53
CA ALA A 37 -1.34 -6.04 -2.97
C ALA A 37 0.06 -6.65 -2.78
N ARG A 38 1.11 -5.87 -3.03
CA ARG A 38 2.50 -6.28 -2.79
C ARG A 38 2.76 -6.60 -1.31
N VAL A 39 2.33 -5.72 -0.40
CA VAL A 39 2.44 -5.97 1.05
C VAL A 39 1.79 -7.30 1.44
N HIS A 40 0.62 -7.60 0.88
CA HIS A 40 -0.04 -8.87 1.13
C HIS A 40 0.76 -10.07 0.58
N SER A 41 1.25 -9.96 -0.65
CA SER A 41 2.10 -11.00 -1.26
C SER A 41 3.39 -11.24 -0.46
N GLU A 42 3.98 -10.19 0.10
CA GLU A 42 5.20 -10.29 0.91
C GLU A 42 4.93 -11.03 2.22
N PHE A 43 3.77 -10.83 2.85
CA PHE A 43 3.39 -11.62 4.03
C PHE A 43 3.27 -13.11 3.73
N ILE A 44 2.68 -13.46 2.59
CA ILE A 44 2.56 -14.86 2.16
C ILE A 44 3.96 -15.45 1.88
N PHE A 45 4.78 -14.73 1.11
CA PHE A 45 6.10 -15.20 0.70
C PHE A 45 7.05 -15.40 1.90
N TYR A 46 7.01 -14.49 2.87
CA TYR A 46 7.90 -14.50 4.03
C TYR A 46 7.30 -15.13 5.29
N ALA A 47 6.10 -15.73 5.24
CA ALA A 47 5.44 -16.34 6.40
C ALA A 47 6.34 -17.38 7.10
N GLN A 48 7.08 -18.18 6.32
CA GLN A 48 7.94 -19.25 6.83
C GLN A 48 9.23 -18.78 7.50
N VAL A 49 9.65 -17.52 7.30
CA VAL A 49 10.95 -16.99 7.78
C VAL A 49 10.85 -16.14 9.05
N ILE A 50 9.65 -16.11 9.65
CA ILE A 50 9.39 -15.35 10.88
C ILE A 50 10.03 -16.03 12.11
N ASN A 51 10.05 -17.36 12.15
CA ASN A 51 10.71 -18.13 13.22
C ASN A 51 12.23 -18.14 13.01
N ALA A 52 12.97 -17.41 13.84
CA ALA A 52 14.43 -17.28 13.74
C ALA A 52 15.20 -18.48 14.33
N ASP A 53 14.54 -19.32 15.11
CA ASP A 53 15.18 -20.46 15.76
C ASP A 53 15.47 -21.58 14.74
N ASN A 54 16.75 -21.94 14.61
CA ASN A 54 17.28 -22.95 13.68
C ASN A 54 17.22 -22.62 12.18
N LEU A 55 17.30 -21.34 11.79
CA LEU A 55 17.41 -20.99 10.37
C LEU A 55 18.74 -21.44 9.75
N ASN A 56 18.67 -22.15 8.62
CA ASN A 56 19.84 -22.38 7.75
C ASN A 56 20.32 -21.05 7.13
N ASP A 57 21.48 -21.04 6.47
CA ASP A 57 22.06 -19.79 5.97
C ASP A 57 21.22 -19.13 4.86
N GLU A 58 20.49 -19.93 4.05
CA GLU A 58 19.53 -19.45 3.05
C GLU A 58 18.33 -18.73 3.70
N MET A 59 17.79 -19.30 4.79
CA MET A 59 16.68 -18.72 5.54
C MET A 59 17.10 -17.45 6.29
N LYS A 60 18.36 -17.36 6.75
CA LYS A 60 18.90 -16.10 7.30
C LYS A 60 18.97 -15.01 6.23
N GLU A 61 19.32 -15.38 5.00
CA GLU A 61 19.32 -14.45 3.86
C GLU A 61 17.90 -14.00 3.52
N LEU A 62 16.96 -14.93 3.39
CA LEU A 62 15.53 -14.64 3.21
C LEU A 62 14.97 -13.76 4.33
N HIS A 63 15.38 -13.98 5.58
CA HIS A 63 14.98 -13.15 6.70
C HIS A 63 15.50 -11.71 6.57
N ARG A 64 16.76 -11.52 6.12
CA ARG A 64 17.30 -10.17 5.84
C ARG A 64 16.58 -9.51 4.68
N GLU A 65 16.22 -10.30 3.65
CA GLU A 65 15.46 -9.81 2.51
C GLU A 65 14.05 -9.36 2.93
N ARG A 66 13.35 -10.16 3.76
CA ARG A 66 12.08 -9.80 4.40
C ARG A 66 12.17 -8.44 5.09
N ILE A 67 13.19 -8.23 5.93
CA ILE A 67 13.36 -6.96 6.65
C ILE A 67 13.50 -5.79 5.66
N ARG A 68 14.32 -5.95 4.63
CA ARG A 68 14.54 -4.90 3.61
C ARG A 68 13.26 -4.63 2.82
N SER A 69 12.57 -5.69 2.39
CA SER A 69 11.30 -5.63 1.65
C SER A 69 10.22 -4.94 2.48
N ASN A 70 10.00 -5.34 3.74
CA ASN A 70 9.03 -4.69 4.63
C ASN A 70 9.30 -3.19 4.83
N ARG A 71 10.57 -2.79 5.02
CA ARG A 71 10.95 -1.37 5.15
C ARG A 71 10.70 -0.59 3.86
N LYS A 72 11.03 -1.19 2.72
CA LYS A 72 10.77 -0.61 1.40
C LYS A 72 9.28 -0.44 1.16
N SER A 73 8.49 -1.50 1.35
CA SER A 73 7.03 -1.49 1.21
C SER A 73 6.38 -0.50 2.17
N SER A 74 6.88 -0.35 3.39
CA SER A 74 6.44 0.69 4.32
C SER A 74 6.67 2.10 3.77
N ALA A 75 7.87 2.38 3.25
CA ALA A 75 8.19 3.69 2.67
C ALA A 75 7.36 3.97 1.42
N GLU A 76 7.21 2.99 0.53
CA GLU A 76 6.40 3.08 -0.68
C GLU A 76 4.92 3.28 -0.35
N LEU A 77 4.38 2.56 0.63
CA LEU A 77 3.00 2.69 1.08
C LEU A 77 2.73 4.08 1.67
N SER A 78 3.67 4.61 2.44
CA SER A 78 3.59 5.97 2.98
C SER A 78 3.57 7.01 1.86
N ALA A 79 4.51 6.92 0.91
CA ALA A 79 4.58 7.82 -0.23
C ALA A 79 3.31 7.76 -1.09
N ALA A 80 2.86 6.56 -1.43
CA ALA A 80 1.64 6.38 -2.21
C ALA A 80 0.40 6.90 -1.48
N TYR A 81 0.34 6.76 -0.15
CA TYR A 81 -0.77 7.30 0.63
C TYR A 81 -0.80 8.83 0.63
N ILE A 82 0.36 9.50 0.72
CA ILE A 82 0.46 10.97 0.67
C ILE A 82 0.02 11.50 -0.70
N GLU A 83 0.36 10.79 -1.78
CA GLU A 83 -0.01 11.14 -3.16
C GLU A 83 -1.52 10.96 -3.47
N LEU A 84 -2.28 10.29 -2.58
CA LEU A 84 -3.69 10.04 -2.84
C LEU A 84 -4.53 11.33 -2.80
N PRO A 85 -5.51 11.46 -3.72
CA PRO A 85 -6.51 12.53 -3.66
C PRO A 85 -7.19 12.57 -2.29
N GLY A 86 -7.45 13.78 -1.78
CA GLY A 86 -8.04 13.96 -0.45
C GLY A 86 -9.40 13.26 -0.29
N TRP A 87 -10.21 13.23 -1.35
CA TRP A 87 -11.49 12.51 -1.37
C TRP A 87 -11.30 10.99 -1.21
N TYR A 88 -10.27 10.42 -1.83
CA TYR A 88 -9.97 8.99 -1.73
C TYR A 88 -9.41 8.65 -0.34
N ARG A 89 -8.54 9.49 0.23
CA ARG A 89 -8.11 9.34 1.64
C ARG A 89 -9.27 9.39 2.62
N ARG A 90 -10.29 10.22 2.36
CA ARG A 90 -11.52 10.26 3.17
C ARG A 90 -12.34 8.98 2.99
N TYR A 91 -12.48 8.50 1.76
CA TYR A 91 -13.14 7.23 1.46
C TYR A 91 -12.48 6.04 2.18
N LEU A 92 -11.14 5.95 2.17
CA LEU A 92 -10.40 4.89 2.87
C LEU A 92 -10.69 4.91 4.38
N ARG A 93 -10.66 6.09 5.00
CA ARG A 93 -10.98 6.26 6.43
C ARG A 93 -12.41 5.82 6.75
N TRP A 94 -13.37 6.19 5.91
CA TRP A 94 -14.77 5.77 6.08
C TRP A 94 -14.94 4.25 5.95
N ARG A 95 -14.16 3.60 5.09
CA ARG A 95 -14.08 2.12 4.98
C ARG A 95 -13.29 1.46 6.11
N GLY A 96 -12.84 2.21 7.12
CA GLY A 96 -12.05 1.70 8.24
C GLY A 96 -10.59 1.37 7.90
N ARG A 97 -10.13 1.69 6.69
CA ARG A 97 -8.74 1.49 6.28
C ARG A 97 -7.87 2.63 6.82
N ARG A 98 -6.76 2.28 7.47
CA ARG A 98 -5.82 3.21 8.10
C ARG A 98 -4.38 2.93 7.63
N PRO A 99 -4.03 3.30 6.38
CA PRO A 99 -2.71 2.99 5.82
C PRO A 99 -1.55 3.57 6.63
N GLU A 100 -1.74 4.72 7.29
CA GLU A 100 -0.74 5.30 8.19
C GLU A 100 -0.40 4.39 9.38
N GLU A 101 -1.38 3.66 9.92
CA GLU A 101 -1.15 2.69 10.99
C GLU A 101 -0.41 1.47 10.47
N ALA A 102 -0.79 0.99 9.27
CA ALA A 102 -0.11 -0.10 8.59
C ALA A 102 1.38 0.20 8.35
N VAL A 103 1.72 1.42 7.93
CA VAL A 103 3.12 1.88 7.77
C VAL A 103 3.89 1.75 9.09
N LYS A 104 3.33 2.24 10.20
CA LYS A 104 3.98 2.14 11.52
C LYS A 104 4.21 0.69 11.93
N HIS A 105 3.19 -0.16 11.73
CA HIS A 105 3.29 -1.57 12.06
C HIS A 105 4.25 -2.34 11.14
N LEU A 106 4.35 -2.00 9.84
CA LEU A 106 5.33 -2.60 8.92
C LEU A 106 6.77 -2.32 9.33
N ILE A 107 7.06 -1.10 9.80
CA ILE A 107 8.38 -0.77 10.35
C ILE A 107 8.67 -1.63 11.58
N GLY A 108 7.72 -1.72 12.53
CA GLY A 108 7.85 -2.57 13.71
C GLY A 108 8.04 -4.05 13.36
N TYR A 109 7.25 -4.56 12.41
CA TYR A 109 7.32 -5.94 11.93
C TYR A 109 8.67 -6.28 11.30
N SER A 110 9.32 -5.30 10.65
CA SER A 110 10.69 -5.46 10.11
C SER A 110 11.78 -5.59 11.19
N SER A 111 11.49 -5.25 12.44
CA SER A 111 12.43 -5.36 13.56
C SER A 111 12.13 -6.53 14.51
N THR A 112 11.03 -7.25 14.30
CA THR A 112 10.62 -8.34 15.18
C THR A 112 11.27 -9.66 14.76
N TYR A 113 11.79 -10.37 15.77
CA TYR A 113 12.39 -11.71 15.67
C TYR A 113 11.53 -12.79 16.34
N ASP A 114 10.62 -12.38 17.23
CA ASP A 114 9.67 -13.27 17.91
C ASP A 114 8.42 -13.50 17.06
N TYR A 115 7.97 -14.75 16.98
CA TYR A 115 6.86 -15.16 16.12
C TYR A 115 5.51 -14.62 16.60
N ASP A 116 5.25 -14.63 17.89
CA ASP A 116 3.97 -14.19 18.45
C ASP A 116 3.81 -12.68 18.30
N ASP A 117 4.89 -11.93 18.56
CA ASP A 117 4.93 -10.49 18.32
C ASP A 117 4.79 -10.14 16.83
N ALA A 118 5.42 -10.92 15.96
CA ALA A 118 5.36 -10.72 14.52
C ALA A 118 3.95 -10.99 13.98
N HIS A 119 3.31 -12.08 14.41
CA HIS A 119 1.95 -12.43 14.02
C HIS A 119 0.94 -11.37 14.48
N GLY A 120 1.06 -10.88 15.72
CA GLY A 120 0.23 -9.81 16.24
C GLY A 120 0.39 -8.48 15.49
N LEU A 121 1.59 -8.17 14.99
CA LEU A 121 1.83 -7.01 14.12
C LEU A 121 1.28 -7.21 12.71
N GLU A 122 1.47 -8.40 12.13
CA GLU A 122 0.91 -8.77 10.83
C GLU A 122 -0.61 -8.62 10.81
N ASP A 123 -1.30 -9.10 11.84
CA ASP A 123 -2.75 -8.98 11.99
C ASP A 123 -3.23 -7.52 12.07
N LYS A 124 -2.47 -6.67 12.77
CA LYS A 124 -2.73 -5.22 12.81
C LYS A 124 -2.57 -4.60 11.43
N ILE A 125 -1.55 -4.99 10.66
CA ILE A 125 -1.33 -4.50 9.29
C ILE A 125 -2.44 -4.97 8.37
N LYS A 126 -2.77 -6.27 8.39
CA LYS A 126 -3.87 -6.85 7.62
C LYS A 126 -5.18 -6.14 7.91
N LYS A 127 -5.50 -5.88 9.18
CA LYS A 127 -6.70 -5.11 9.57
C LYS A 127 -6.66 -3.67 9.07
N ALA A 128 -5.55 -2.96 9.25
CA ALA A 128 -5.40 -1.56 8.85
C ALA A 128 -5.48 -1.37 7.32
N LEU A 129 -5.03 -2.36 6.55
CA LEU A 129 -5.11 -2.36 5.08
C LEU A 129 -6.33 -3.13 4.54
N ASP A 130 -7.17 -3.72 5.40
CA ASP A 130 -8.31 -4.56 4.98
C ASP A 130 -7.87 -5.69 4.03
N LEU A 131 -6.74 -6.33 4.33
CA LEU A 131 -6.19 -7.45 3.54
C LEU A 131 -6.93 -8.76 3.90
N PRO A 132 -6.97 -9.73 2.97
CA PRO A 132 -7.44 -11.07 3.27
C PRO A 132 -6.67 -11.66 4.46
N ARG A 133 -7.41 -12.27 5.38
CA ARG A 133 -6.85 -13.16 6.40
C ARG A 133 -6.89 -14.54 5.79
N GLU A 134 -5.73 -15.03 5.35
CA GLU A 134 -5.61 -16.42 4.97
C GLU A 134 -5.83 -17.29 6.22
N ILE A 135 -6.60 -18.36 6.05
CA ILE A 135 -7.03 -19.31 7.09
C ILE A 135 -5.91 -20.32 7.33
#